data_AF-A0A7C5HEU4-F1
#
_entry.id   AF-A0A7C5HEU4-F1
#
_cell.length_a   1.000
_cell.length_b   1.000
_cell.length_c   1.000
_cell.angle_alpha   90.00
_cell.angle_beta   90.00
_cell.angle_gamma   90.00
#
_symmetry.space_group_name_H-M   'P 1'
#
loop_
_entity.id
_entity.type
_entity.pdbx_description
1 polymer ?
#
loop_
_entity_poly.entity_id
_entity_poly.type
_entity_poly.pdbx_seq_one_letter_code
_entity_poly.pdbx_strand_id
1 'polypeptide(L)' 'MDSAYVIETIVKMIVILTVLSALAGITTYFERKVLAFMQRRLGPMHVGPYGILQVAADGIKL' A
#
# COMPACT_ATOMS: atom_id res chain seq x y z
N MET A 1 -21.88 9.73 26.60
CA MET A 1 -20.66 8.91 26.68
C MET A 1 -20.58 7.94 25.51
N ASP A 2 -21.72 7.49 25.00
CA ASP A 2 -21.84 6.56 23.85
C ASP A 2 -21.25 7.11 22.54
N SER A 3 -21.44 8.41 22.26
CA SER A 3 -20.88 9.05 21.06
C SER A 3 -19.34 9.04 21.03
N ALA A 4 -18.67 9.15 22.18
CA ALA A 4 -17.22 9.10 22.25
C ALA A 4 -16.68 7.69 21.94
N TYR A 5 -17.34 6.64 22.45
CA TYR A 5 -16.99 5.25 22.15
C TYR A 5 -17.22 4.89 20.68
N VAL A 6 -18.30 5.41 20.08
CA VAL A 6 -18.57 5.23 18.64
C VAL A 6 -17.48 5.89 17.80
N ILE A 7 -17.08 7.13 18.13
CA ILE A 7 -16.02 7.84 17.43
C ILE A 7 -14.68 7.10 17.56
N GLU A 8 -14.31 6.67 18.76
CA GLU A 8 -13.07 5.92 18.99
C GLU A 8 -13.03 4.61 18.17
N THR A 9 -14.15 3.89 18.12
CA THR A 9 -14.27 2.64 17.37
C THR A 9 -14.12 2.87 15.87
N ILE A 10 -14.78 3.91 15.32
CA ILE A 10 -14.66 4.27 13.90
C ILE A 10 -13.23 4.67 13.55
N VAL A 11 -12.58 5.46 14.41
CA VAL A 11 -11.17 5.86 14.19
C VAL A 11 -10.26 4.63 14.16
N LYS A 12 -10.39 3.72 15.11
CA LYS A 12 -9.61 2.47 15.12
C LYS A 12 -9.85 1.62 13.87
N MET A 13 -11.11 1.50 13.43
CA MET A 13 -11.47 0.76 12.23
C MET A 13 -10.79 1.34 10.98
N ILE A 14 -10.88 2.67 10.80
CA ILE A 14 -10.25 3.35 9.67
C ILE A 14 -8.73 3.17 9.70
N VAL A 15 -8.11 3.35 10.86
CA VAL A 15 -6.65 3.18 11.02
C VAL A 15 -6.21 1.76 10.64
N ILE A 16 -6.90 0.74 11.14
CA ILE A 16 -6.57 -0.66 10.83
C ILE A 16 -6.72 -0.93 9.33
N LEU A 17 -7.81 -0.48 8.72
CA LEU A 17 -8.03 -0.65 7.29
C LEU A 17 -6.93 0.03 6.46
N THR A 18 -6.61 1.29 6.75
CA THR A 18 -5.56 2.03 6.04
C THR A 18 -4.20 1.36 6.18
N VAL A 19 -3.84 0.89 7.38
CA VAL A 19 -2.55 0.22 7.62
C VAL A 19 -2.46 -1.11 6.87
N LEU A 20 -3.51 -1.93 6.90
CA LEU A 20 -3.51 -3.21 6.19
C LEU A 20 -3.45 -3.02 4.68
N SER A 21 -4.20 -2.05 4.13
CA SER A 21 -4.14 -1.71 2.71
C SER A 21 -2.75 -1.21 2.29
N ALA A 22 -2.12 -0.35 3.10
CA ALA A 22 -0.77 0.14 2.83
C ALA A 22 0.27 -0.98 2.85
N LEU A 23 0.21 -1.88 3.85
CA LEU A 23 1.09 -3.04 3.94
C LEU A 23 0.93 -3.99 2.75
N ALA A 24 -0.31 -4.27 2.34
CA ALA A 24 -0.58 -5.09 1.17
C ALA A 24 0.05 -4.48 -0.09
N GLY A 25 -0.15 -3.18 -0.31
CA GLY A 25 0.41 -2.46 -1.45
C GLY A 25 1.94 -2.47 -1.48
N ILE A 26 2.58 -2.21 -0.34
CA ILE A 26 4.05 -2.27 -0.21
C ILE A 26 4.58 -3.68 -0.49
N THR A 27 3.91 -4.71 0.04
CA THR A 27 4.31 -6.11 -0.19
C THR A 27 4.28 -6.46 -1.67
N THR A 28 3.23 -6.05 -2.41
CA THR A 28 3.15 -6.27 -3.85
C THR A 28 4.21 -5.49 -4.65
N TYR A 29 4.61 -4.30 -4.18
CA TYR A 29 5.72 -3.56 -4.77
C TYR A 29 7.05 -4.33 -4.61
N PHE A 30 7.33 -4.83 -3.40
CA PHE A 30 8.52 -5.63 -3.13
C PHE A 30 8.53 -6.93 -3.94
N GLU A 31 7.42 -7.64 -3.98
CA GLU A 31 7.27 -8.88 -4.75
C GLU A 31 7.64 -8.65 -6.23
N ARG A 32 7.10 -7.60 -6.85
CA ARG A 32 7.45 -7.22 -8.23
C ARG A 32 8.93 -6.92 -8.41
N LYS A 33 9.57 -6.29 -7.43
CA LYS A 33 11.00 -5.94 -7.48
C LYS A 33 11.90 -7.16 -7.31
N VAL A 34 11.54 -8.08 -6.42
CA VAL A 34 12.25 -9.35 -6.20
C VAL A 34 12.11 -10.26 -7.43
N LEU A 35 10.91 -10.40 -7.97
CA LEU A 35 10.68 -11.20 -9.18
C LEU A 35 11.43 -10.64 -10.40
N ALA A 36 11.45 -9.31 -10.55
CA ALA A 36 12.24 -8.67 -11.60
C ALA A 36 13.75 -8.93 -11.44
N PHE A 37 14.25 -8.86 -10.20
CA PHE A 37 15.64 -9.16 -9.88
C PHE A 37 16.03 -10.61 -10.21
N MET A 38 15.18 -11.59 -9.87
CA MET A 38 15.37 -13.00 -10.23
C MET A 38 15.46 -13.19 -11.76
N GLN A 39 14.72 -12.40 -12.52
CA GLN A 39 14.68 -12.43 -13.98
C GLN A 39 15.77 -11.56 -14.64
N ARG A 40 16.72 -11.01 -13.86
CA ARG A 40 17.75 -10.05 -14.32
C ARG A 40 17.17 -8.85 -15.09
N ARG A 41 16.00 -8.36 -14.68
CA ARG A 41 15.41 -7.10 -15.18
C ARG A 41 15.11 -6.14 -14.05
N LEU A 42 14.92 -4.87 -14.40
CA LEU A 42 14.50 -3.85 -13.44
C LEU A 42 12.99 -3.96 -13.21
N GLY A 43 12.57 -3.83 -11.95
CA GLY A 43 11.16 -3.77 -11.54
C GLY A 43 10.50 -2.44 -11.91
N PRO A 44 9.43 -2.01 -11.22
CA PRO A 44 8.76 -0.73 -11.51
C PRO A 44 9.73 0.46 -11.40
N MET A 45 9.85 1.28 -12.45
CA MET A 45 10.75 2.45 -12.50
C MET A 45 10.10 3.74 -13.04
N HIS A 46 8.87 3.69 -13.56
CA HIS A 46 8.26 4.81 -14.31
C HIS A 46 7.40 5.77 -13.46
N VAL A 47 6.92 5.33 -12.30
CA VAL A 47 5.99 6.07 -11.44
C VAL A 47 6.74 6.70 -10.26
N GLY A 48 7.70 7.59 -10.55
CA GLY A 48 8.52 8.27 -9.55
C GLY A 48 9.84 7.54 -9.21
N PRO A 49 10.63 8.04 -8.24
CA PRO A 49 11.94 7.49 -7.90
C PRO A 49 11.81 6.03 -7.46
N TYR A 50 12.55 5.14 -8.14
CA TYR A 50 12.48 3.68 -7.96
C TYR A 50 11.07 3.07 -8.09
N GLY A 51 10.12 3.76 -8.72
CA GLY A 51 8.74 3.30 -8.87
C GLY A 51 7.94 3.22 -7.57
N ILE A 52 8.31 3.97 -6.52
CA ILE A 52 7.63 3.93 -5.21
C ILE A 52 6.15 4.33 -5.32
N LEU A 53 5.80 5.25 -6.22
CA LEU A 53 4.41 5.67 -6.41
C LEU A 53 3.56 4.60 -7.09
N GLN A 54 4.12 3.43 -7.46
CA GLN A 54 3.36 2.31 -8.01
C GLN A 54 2.27 1.84 -7.04
N VAL A 55 2.54 1.83 -5.74
CA VAL A 55 1.55 1.45 -4.73
C VAL A 55 0.34 2.38 -4.74
N ALA A 56 0.59 3.69 -4.85
CA ALA A 56 -0.47 4.69 -4.93
C ALA A 56 -1.20 4.63 -6.29
N ALA A 57 -0.46 4.46 -7.39
CA ALA A 57 -1.03 4.35 -8.73
C ALA A 57 -1.94 3.12 -8.89
N ASP A 58 -1.56 1.98 -8.30
CA ASP A 58 -2.38 0.77 -8.32
C ASP A 58 -3.65 0.93 -7.47
N GLY A 59 -3.58 1.67 -6.37
CA GLY A 59 -4.74 1.98 -5.54
C GLY A 59 -5.71 3.01 -6.15
N ILE A 60 -5.22 3.94 -6.97
CA ILE A 60 -6.05 4.94 -7.66
C ILE A 60 -6.72 4.35 -8.91
N LYS A 61 -6.06 3.40 -9.58
CA LYS A 61 -6.53 2.83 -10.84
C LYS A 61 -7.66 1.81 -10.66
N LEU A 62 -7.70 1.12 -9.51
CA LEU A 62 -8.79 0.21 -9.13
C LEU A 62 -10.04 1.01 -8.74
#